data_AF-A0A1C5PKI4-F1
#
_entry.id   AF-A0A1C5PKI4-F1
#
_cell.length_a   1.000
_cell.length_b   1.000
_cell.length_c   1.000
_cell.angle_alpha   90.00
_cell.angle_beta   90.00
_cell.angle_gamma   90.00
#
_symmetry.space_group_name_H-M   'P 1'
#
loop_
_entity.id
_entity.type
_entity.pdbx_description
1 polymer ?
#
loop_
_entity_poly.entity_id
_entity_poly.type
_entity_poly.pdbx_seq_one_letter_code
_entity_poly.pdbx_strand_id
1 'polypeptide(L)'
;MRNVCFLYFILLSTFVCGNINATVSDNNELCFWRGHDSIIVMPLADNAVRIVKKVGEVYELPEMVYVEGKSVRFKSVKRNGKDIIILKKLVIEVSENTITFLSPDGRLLLKEKEHNISPSQIQNGRTYISMQGFHSPEDEHLYGLGQFQDNNLDVRGLTRRLTHVNTQISIPFIMSNKGYGLLWNNYGLTDFNPCDDYVDMKPKAGEGHATTVNVTSTTGGVTEVRHSNIFTAELDIKESGRYSLMLDVGSRMARRHNLVIDDSTVIDMNNLWLPPTTSVIVKLSEGRHKLVSELTKEDSPKVYYRKVDDTTVFSSPVSNGIDYTFFAGKPDEVISSYRELTGGIPMMPLWALGYIHCRERFHSQSELLDVANRFRKESLPVDMIVQDWQYWGKYGWNAMRFDEEFYPSPAEMTDSLHKMDMKFMLSIWSKIDPSSCLG
;
A
#
# COMPACT_ATOMS: atom_id res chain seq x y z
N MET A 1 -31.97 -20.93 -27.52
CA MET A 1 -32.26 -19.76 -28.36
C MET A 1 -32.40 -18.54 -27.46
N ARG A 2 -31.35 -17.72 -27.37
CA ARG A 2 -31.38 -16.40 -26.71
C ARG A 2 -30.41 -15.54 -27.50
N ASN A 3 -30.92 -14.43 -28.01
CA ASN A 3 -30.37 -13.65 -29.12
C ASN A 3 -29.03 -13.00 -28.77
N VAL A 4 -28.06 -13.20 -29.66
CA VAL A 4 -26.80 -12.47 -29.72
C VAL A 4 -27.07 -11.19 -30.51
N CYS A 5 -27.07 -10.04 -29.84
CA CYS A 5 -27.05 -8.73 -30.51
C CYS A 5 -25.60 -8.35 -30.80
N PHE A 6 -25.19 -8.46 -32.06
CA PHE A 6 -23.99 -7.80 -32.58
C PHE A 6 -24.27 -6.29 -32.70
N LEU A 7 -23.65 -5.46 -31.86
CA LEU A 7 -23.55 -4.03 -32.12
C LEU A 7 -22.41 -3.80 -33.13
N TYR A 8 -22.78 -3.32 -34.32
CA TYR A 8 -21.83 -2.82 -35.32
C TYR A 8 -21.24 -1.49 -34.85
N PHE A 9 -19.93 -1.44 -34.61
CA PHE A 9 -19.20 -0.18 -34.56
C PHE A 9 -19.09 0.40 -35.97
N ILE A 10 -19.70 1.56 -36.19
CA ILE A 10 -19.50 2.35 -37.40
C ILE A 10 -18.11 3.00 -37.29
N LEU A 11 -17.16 2.54 -38.10
CA LEU A 11 -15.93 3.27 -38.38
C LEU A 11 -16.27 4.58 -39.10
N LEU A 12 -16.12 5.71 -38.43
CA LEU A 12 -15.96 7.00 -39.10
C LEU A 12 -14.47 7.30 -39.20
N SER A 13 -13.92 7.15 -40.40
CA SER A 13 -12.59 7.59 -40.77
C SER A 13 -12.51 9.11 -40.69
N THR A 14 -11.63 9.65 -39.85
CA THR A 14 -11.16 11.03 -39.96
C THR A 14 -9.64 11.07 -39.77
N PHE A 15 -8.91 11.15 -40.88
CA PHE A 15 -7.54 11.64 -40.91
C PHE A 15 -7.59 13.17 -40.84
N VAL A 16 -7.18 13.76 -39.71
CA VAL A 16 -6.82 15.20 -39.66
C VAL A 16 -5.65 15.38 -38.71
N CYS A 17 -4.59 15.97 -39.25
CA CYS A 17 -3.40 16.42 -38.55
C CYS A 17 -3.74 17.58 -37.58
N GLY A 18 -3.25 17.52 -36.34
CA GLY A 18 -3.15 18.66 -35.42
C GLY A 18 -4.47 19.22 -34.87
N ASN A 19 -5.11 18.52 -33.94
CA ASN A 19 -5.95 19.06 -32.85
C ASN A 19 -6.38 17.90 -31.93
N ILE A 20 -6.18 18.02 -30.62
CA ILE A 20 -6.68 17.02 -29.65
C ILE A 20 -8.22 17.07 -29.70
N ASN A 21 -8.85 16.08 -30.32
CA ASN A 21 -10.31 15.95 -30.33
C ASN A 21 -10.71 14.98 -29.21
N ALA A 22 -11.36 15.52 -28.18
CA ALA A 22 -11.94 14.71 -27.11
C ALA A 22 -13.25 14.07 -27.59
N THR A 23 -13.41 12.77 -27.37
CA THR A 23 -14.70 12.09 -27.52
C THR A 23 -15.29 11.84 -26.14
N VAL A 24 -16.56 12.22 -25.94
CA VAL A 24 -17.29 11.91 -24.71
C VAL A 24 -18.01 10.58 -24.90
N SER A 25 -17.76 9.60 -24.02
CA SER A 25 -18.46 8.31 -24.04
C SER A 25 -19.85 8.40 -23.39
N ASP A 26 -20.69 7.39 -23.61
CA ASP A 26 -22.01 7.28 -22.98
C ASP A 26 -21.94 7.26 -21.43
N ASN A 27 -20.77 6.93 -20.88
CA ASN A 27 -20.50 6.91 -19.44
C ASN A 27 -19.88 8.21 -18.92
N ASN A 28 -19.98 9.32 -19.67
CA ASN A 28 -19.43 10.63 -19.28
C ASN A 28 -17.89 10.69 -19.16
N GLU A 29 -17.17 9.76 -19.80
CA GLU A 29 -15.71 9.76 -19.84
C GLU A 29 -15.22 10.63 -21.00
N LEU A 30 -14.18 11.43 -20.78
CA LEU A 30 -13.53 12.19 -21.84
C LEU A 30 -12.27 11.46 -22.29
N CYS A 31 -12.26 10.98 -23.52
CA CYS A 31 -11.10 10.30 -24.09
C CYS A 31 -10.35 11.23 -25.06
N PHE A 32 -9.06 11.41 -24.81
CA PHE A 32 -8.13 12.22 -25.59
C PHE A 32 -7.13 11.29 -26.29
N TRP A 33 -7.33 11.04 -27.59
CA TRP A 33 -6.53 10.11 -28.38
C TRP A 33 -5.25 10.74 -28.94
N ARG A 34 -4.17 9.96 -28.98
CA ARG A 34 -2.87 10.30 -29.56
C ARG A 34 -2.27 9.10 -30.26
N GLY A 35 -2.66 8.87 -31.51
CA GLY A 35 -2.32 7.63 -32.21
C GLY A 35 -2.93 6.43 -31.50
N HIS A 36 -2.08 5.52 -31.00
CA HIS A 36 -2.50 4.33 -30.24
C HIS A 36 -2.60 4.57 -28.72
N ASP A 37 -2.23 5.75 -28.25
CA ASP A 37 -2.26 6.11 -26.83
C ASP A 37 -3.51 6.93 -26.52
N SER A 38 -3.97 6.86 -25.27
CA SER A 38 -5.13 7.65 -24.82
C SER A 38 -4.95 8.14 -23.40
N ILE A 39 -5.47 9.34 -23.15
CA ILE A 39 -5.76 9.84 -21.80
C ILE A 39 -7.27 9.82 -21.64
N ILE A 40 -7.76 9.12 -20.62
CA ILE A 40 -9.16 9.04 -20.27
C ILE A 40 -9.34 9.79 -18.96
N VAL A 41 -10.24 10.77 -18.96
CA VAL A 41 -10.60 11.58 -17.79
C VAL A 41 -12.03 11.25 -17.39
N MET A 42 -12.20 10.74 -16.18
CA MET A 42 -13.46 10.24 -15.66
C MET A 42 -13.85 11.02 -14.41
N PRO A 43 -14.75 12.01 -14.50
CA PRO A 43 -15.33 12.63 -13.31
C PRO A 43 -16.08 11.61 -12.46
N LEU A 44 -15.64 11.41 -11.22
CA LEU A 44 -16.19 10.41 -10.30
C LEU A 44 -17.03 11.02 -9.17
N ALA A 45 -16.72 12.26 -8.75
CA ALA A 45 -17.53 13.04 -7.83
C ALA A 45 -17.35 14.54 -8.10
N ASP A 46 -18.11 15.40 -7.40
CA ASP A 46 -17.99 16.87 -7.49
C ASP A 46 -16.56 17.41 -7.24
N ASN A 47 -15.73 16.63 -6.54
CA ASN A 47 -14.34 16.92 -6.21
C ASN A 47 -13.36 15.81 -6.62
N ALA A 48 -13.76 14.80 -7.38
CA ALA A 48 -12.91 13.65 -7.68
C ALA A 48 -12.90 13.29 -9.17
N VAL A 49 -11.73 12.94 -9.69
CA VAL A 49 -11.52 12.58 -11.09
C VAL A 49 -10.49 11.46 -11.20
N ARG A 50 -10.81 10.41 -11.97
CA ARG A 50 -9.88 9.33 -12.31
C ARG A 50 -9.24 9.62 -13.66
N ILE A 51 -7.93 9.45 -13.72
CA ILE A 51 -7.09 9.65 -14.89
C ILE A 51 -6.50 8.30 -15.26
N VAL A 52 -6.74 7.88 -16.49
CA VAL A 52 -6.15 6.66 -17.03
C VAL A 52 -5.38 6.99 -18.30
N LYS A 53 -4.08 6.67 -18.33
CA LYS A 53 -3.24 6.78 -19.52
C LYS A 53 -2.90 5.38 -20.02
N LYS A 54 -3.38 5.03 -21.21
CA LYS A 54 -3.17 3.72 -21.83
C LYS A 54 -2.24 3.83 -23.02
N VAL A 55 -1.42 2.79 -23.20
CA VAL A 55 -0.55 2.59 -24.36
C VAL A 55 -0.92 1.24 -24.97
N GLY A 56 -1.50 1.25 -26.17
CA GLY A 56 -1.90 0.02 -26.85
C GLY A 56 -2.92 -0.84 -26.09
N GLU A 57 -2.96 -2.13 -26.44
CA GLU A 57 -3.85 -3.11 -25.80
C GLU A 57 -3.16 -3.86 -24.66
N VAL A 58 -3.90 -4.02 -23.56
CA VAL A 58 -3.50 -4.66 -22.30
C VAL A 58 -4.60 -5.61 -21.83
N TYR A 59 -4.26 -6.52 -20.91
CA TYR A 59 -5.24 -7.36 -20.25
C TYR A 59 -6.23 -6.53 -19.43
N GLU A 60 -7.53 -6.79 -19.56
CA GLU A 60 -8.51 -6.20 -18.67
C GLU A 60 -8.48 -6.91 -17.31
N LEU A 61 -8.32 -6.12 -16.26
CA LEU A 61 -8.46 -6.58 -14.88
C LEU A 61 -9.86 -6.23 -14.38
N PRO A 62 -10.47 -7.08 -13.54
CA PRO A 62 -11.69 -6.69 -12.86
C PRO A 62 -11.41 -5.47 -11.96
N GLU A 63 -12.43 -4.61 -11.81
CA GLU A 63 -12.40 -3.51 -10.85
C GLU A 63 -12.48 -4.08 -9.43
N MET A 64 -11.49 -3.79 -8.59
CA MET A 64 -11.37 -4.34 -7.22
C MET A 64 -11.48 -3.26 -6.13
N VAL A 65 -11.39 -1.98 -6.50
CA VAL A 65 -11.32 -0.86 -5.56
C VAL A 65 -12.58 -0.03 -5.59
N TYR A 66 -13.08 0.30 -6.79
CA TYR A 66 -14.26 1.15 -6.92
C TYR A 66 -15.56 0.36 -6.87
N VAL A 67 -16.55 0.92 -6.19
CA VAL A 67 -17.95 0.49 -6.30
C VAL A 67 -18.63 1.21 -7.47
N GLU A 68 -19.81 0.74 -7.88
CA GLU A 68 -20.58 1.39 -8.94
C GLU A 68 -20.95 2.83 -8.53
N GLY A 69 -20.48 3.80 -9.31
CA GLY A 69 -20.63 5.23 -9.05
C GLY A 69 -21.87 5.84 -9.70
N LYS A 70 -22.21 7.07 -9.29
CA LYS A 70 -23.27 7.87 -9.92
C LYS A 70 -22.70 8.73 -11.04
N SER A 71 -23.52 9.02 -12.05
CA SER A 71 -23.15 9.98 -13.10
C SER A 71 -22.90 11.38 -12.52
N VAL A 72 -21.74 11.96 -12.83
CA VAL A 72 -21.34 13.31 -12.40
C VAL A 72 -21.59 14.32 -13.51
N ARG A 73 -22.15 15.47 -13.14
CA ARG A 73 -22.32 16.60 -14.06
C ARG A 73 -21.05 17.44 -14.11
N PHE A 74 -20.63 17.78 -15.32
CA PHE A 74 -19.47 18.64 -15.55
C PHE A 74 -19.72 19.57 -16.74
N LYS A 75 -18.90 20.62 -16.85
CA LYS A 75 -18.79 21.42 -18.08
C LYS A 75 -17.42 21.18 -18.69
N SER A 76 -17.34 21.13 -20.02
CA SER A 76 -16.06 21.08 -20.73
C SER A 76 -15.98 22.27 -21.69
N VAL A 77 -14.84 22.97 -21.69
CA VAL A 77 -14.55 24.09 -22.58
C VAL A 77 -13.11 24.05 -23.07
N LYS A 78 -12.87 24.46 -24.32
CA LYS A 78 -11.51 24.67 -24.83
C LYS A 78 -11.07 26.11 -24.59
N ARG A 79 -9.87 26.32 -24.04
CA ARG A 79 -9.27 27.65 -23.84
C ARG A 79 -7.75 27.57 -23.97
N ASN A 80 -7.16 28.48 -24.75
CA ASN A 80 -5.70 28.58 -24.93
C ASN A 80 -5.03 27.23 -25.29
N GLY A 81 -5.67 26.43 -26.14
CA GLY A 81 -5.16 25.11 -26.55
C GLY A 81 -5.27 24.00 -25.49
N LYS A 82 -5.94 24.25 -24.37
CA LYS A 82 -6.23 23.26 -23.32
C LYS A 82 -7.71 22.89 -23.30
N ASP A 83 -7.99 21.65 -22.94
CA ASP A 83 -9.33 21.19 -22.58
C ASP A 83 -9.53 21.38 -21.08
N ILE A 84 -10.56 22.13 -20.69
CA ILE A 84 -10.85 22.48 -19.30
C ILE A 84 -12.16 21.81 -18.89
N ILE A 85 -12.08 20.92 -17.90
CA ILE A 85 -13.22 20.21 -17.33
C ILE A 85 -13.52 20.83 -15.96
N ILE A 86 -14.75 21.28 -15.76
CA ILE A 86 -15.19 22.02 -14.58
C ILE A 86 -16.23 21.20 -13.85
N LEU A 87 -15.86 20.76 -12.65
CA LEU A 87 -16.72 20.17 -11.63
C LEU A 87 -17.09 21.23 -10.59
N LYS A 88 -17.97 20.88 -9.65
CA LYS A 88 -18.41 21.82 -8.61
C LYS A 88 -17.28 22.27 -7.68
N LYS A 89 -16.34 21.38 -7.35
CA LYS A 89 -15.23 21.63 -6.40
C LYS A 89 -13.84 21.46 -7.03
N LEU A 90 -13.74 21.22 -8.34
CA LEU A 90 -12.50 20.91 -9.02
C LEU A 90 -12.52 21.42 -10.47
N VAL A 91 -11.41 21.99 -10.92
CA VAL A 91 -11.15 22.31 -12.32
C VAL A 91 -9.94 21.49 -12.78
N ILE A 92 -10.09 20.79 -13.91
CA ILE A 92 -9.05 19.98 -14.53
C ILE A 92 -8.66 20.62 -15.85
N GLU A 93 -7.39 20.97 -16.01
CA GLU A 93 -6.83 21.40 -17.29
C GLU A 93 -6.01 20.26 -17.90
N VAL A 94 -6.46 19.77 -19.05
CA VAL A 94 -5.77 18.74 -19.84
C VAL A 94 -4.98 19.44 -20.94
N SER A 95 -3.66 19.21 -20.92
CA SER A 95 -2.72 19.68 -21.95
C SER A 95 -2.14 18.51 -22.74
N GLU A 96 -1.26 18.82 -23.71
CA GLU A 96 -0.62 17.79 -24.53
C GLU A 96 0.23 16.80 -23.73
N ASN A 97 0.78 17.09 -22.55
CA ASN A 97 1.57 16.06 -21.83
C ASN A 97 1.31 15.98 -20.33
N THR A 98 0.53 16.93 -19.80
CA THR A 98 0.33 17.07 -18.36
C THR A 98 -1.11 17.44 -18.05
N ILE A 99 -1.56 17.04 -16.87
CA ILE A 99 -2.81 17.46 -16.28
C ILE A 99 -2.53 18.39 -15.11
N THR A 100 -3.31 19.47 -15.01
CA THR A 100 -3.26 20.42 -13.89
C THR A 100 -4.60 20.43 -13.17
N PHE A 101 -4.56 20.34 -11.85
CA PHE A 101 -5.72 20.34 -10.97
C PHE A 101 -5.76 21.66 -10.18
N LEU A 102 -6.88 22.36 -10.29
CA LEU A 102 -7.12 23.67 -9.68
C LEU A 102 -8.39 23.62 -8.83
N SER A 103 -8.44 24.41 -7.75
CA SER A 103 -9.71 24.70 -7.09
C SER A 103 -10.58 25.63 -7.95
N PRO A 104 -11.89 25.77 -7.65
CA PRO A 104 -12.79 26.60 -8.46
C PRO A 104 -12.41 28.09 -8.55
N ASP A 105 -11.65 28.59 -7.59
CA ASP A 105 -11.09 29.95 -7.55
C ASP A 105 -9.77 30.10 -8.34
N GLY A 106 -9.27 29.02 -8.95
CA GLY A 106 -8.07 29.01 -9.79
C GLY A 106 -6.75 28.76 -9.05
N ARG A 107 -6.77 28.49 -7.74
CA ARG A 107 -5.55 28.11 -7.00
C ARG A 107 -5.06 26.72 -7.44
N LEU A 108 -3.75 26.60 -7.66
CA LEU A 108 -3.10 25.33 -7.98
C LEU A 108 -3.17 24.35 -6.80
N LEU A 109 -3.67 23.14 -7.06
CA LEU A 109 -3.69 22.04 -6.12
C LEU A 109 -2.56 21.04 -6.41
N LEU A 110 -2.47 20.60 -7.67
CA LEU A 110 -1.48 19.62 -8.12
C LEU A 110 -1.23 19.79 -9.62
N LYS A 111 0.00 19.56 -10.05
CA LYS A 111 0.36 19.51 -11.47
C LYS A 111 1.20 18.26 -11.74
N GLU A 112 0.84 17.53 -12.78
CA GLU A 112 1.67 16.44 -13.29
C GLU A 112 3.04 16.95 -13.76
N LYS A 113 4.06 16.14 -13.51
CA LYS A 113 5.37 16.19 -14.17
C LYS A 113 5.46 15.06 -15.21
N GLU A 114 6.66 14.82 -15.70
CA GLU A 114 6.96 13.77 -16.67
C GLU A 114 6.43 12.41 -16.19
N HIS A 115 6.01 11.60 -17.15
CA HIS A 115 5.56 10.25 -16.94
C HIS A 115 6.29 9.32 -17.90
N ASN A 116 6.34 8.04 -17.55
CA ASN A 116 6.92 7.00 -18.40
C ASN A 116 6.02 5.78 -18.38
N ILE A 117 5.76 5.20 -19.55
CA ILE A 117 5.07 3.93 -19.71
C ILE A 117 5.92 3.11 -20.68
N SER A 118 6.75 2.22 -20.14
CA SER A 118 7.64 1.39 -20.95
C SER A 118 7.13 -0.06 -21.00
N PRO A 119 7.15 -0.72 -22.18
CA PRO A 119 6.72 -2.11 -22.31
C PRO A 119 7.45 -3.05 -21.36
N SER A 120 6.72 -4.01 -20.80
CA SER A 120 7.23 -5.07 -19.92
C SER A 120 6.47 -6.37 -20.18
N GLN A 121 6.92 -7.46 -19.55
CA GLN A 121 6.30 -8.76 -19.69
C GLN A 121 6.39 -9.54 -18.39
N ILE A 122 5.27 -10.14 -17.98
CA ILE A 122 5.23 -11.15 -16.93
C ILE A 122 4.66 -12.43 -17.52
N GLN A 123 5.42 -13.52 -17.40
CA GLN A 123 5.10 -14.80 -18.04
C GLN A 123 4.84 -14.57 -19.54
N ASN A 124 3.63 -14.89 -20.02
CA ASN A 124 3.23 -14.68 -21.41
C ASN A 124 2.35 -13.43 -21.61
N GLY A 125 2.14 -12.64 -20.56
CA GLY A 125 1.28 -11.45 -20.60
C GLY A 125 2.07 -10.16 -20.82
N ARG A 126 1.63 -9.34 -21.79
CA ARG A 126 2.13 -7.97 -21.97
C ARG A 126 1.67 -7.11 -20.80
N THR A 127 2.60 -6.35 -20.24
CA THR A 127 2.38 -5.39 -19.15
C THR A 127 3.25 -4.16 -19.39
N TYR A 128 3.21 -3.21 -18.48
CA TYR A 128 4.04 -2.00 -18.53
C TYR A 128 4.69 -1.72 -17.19
N ILE A 129 5.88 -1.13 -17.24
CA ILE A 129 6.42 -0.35 -16.13
C ILE A 129 5.86 1.06 -16.30
N SER A 130 5.04 1.51 -15.34
CA SER A 130 4.40 2.82 -15.39
C SER A 130 4.89 3.70 -14.25
N MET A 131 5.16 4.95 -14.56
CA MET A 131 5.64 5.96 -13.62
C MET A 131 4.96 7.28 -13.91
N GLN A 132 4.47 7.95 -12.86
CA GLN A 132 3.91 9.30 -12.94
C GLN A 132 4.56 10.19 -11.88
N GLY A 133 5.21 11.27 -12.33
CA GLY A 133 5.69 12.34 -11.46
C GLY A 133 4.63 13.42 -11.24
N PHE A 134 4.70 14.07 -10.07
CA PHE A 134 3.88 15.20 -9.68
C PHE A 134 4.75 16.26 -9.04
N HIS A 135 4.43 17.54 -9.25
CA HIS A 135 5.13 18.64 -8.58
C HIS A 135 4.79 18.65 -7.08
N SER A 136 5.82 18.67 -6.23
CA SER A 136 5.75 18.62 -4.77
C SER A 136 6.66 19.69 -4.14
N PRO A 137 6.14 20.91 -3.88
CA PRO A 137 6.94 22.03 -3.36
C PRO A 137 7.49 21.76 -1.96
N GLU A 138 8.53 22.50 -1.55
CA GLU A 138 9.24 22.24 -0.27
C GLU A 138 8.34 22.28 0.98
N ASP A 139 7.30 23.11 0.94
CA ASP A 139 6.32 23.33 2.02
C ASP A 139 5.08 22.42 1.93
N GLU A 140 5.13 21.38 1.09
CA GLU A 140 4.14 20.32 1.09
C GLU A 140 4.41 19.29 2.18
N HIS A 141 3.34 18.71 2.73
CA HIS A 141 3.40 17.57 3.63
C HIS A 141 2.47 16.49 3.10
N LEU A 142 2.97 15.27 2.99
CA LEU A 142 2.24 14.13 2.46
C LEU A 142 2.03 13.07 3.55
N TYR A 143 0.83 12.52 3.64
CA TYR A 143 0.46 11.53 4.65
C TYR A 143 -0.24 10.35 3.99
N GLY A 144 -0.13 9.15 4.57
CA GLY A 144 -0.85 7.96 4.09
C GLY A 144 0.11 6.82 3.76
N LEU A 145 -0.02 6.25 2.56
CA LEU A 145 0.67 5.06 2.07
C LEU A 145 0.33 3.74 2.80
N GLY A 146 -0.30 3.81 3.98
CA GLY A 146 -0.75 2.67 4.76
C GLY A 146 -0.11 2.62 6.14
N GLN A 147 0.17 1.41 6.63
CA GLN A 147 0.78 1.16 7.94
C GLN A 147 2.23 0.68 7.74
N PHE A 148 3.19 1.46 8.25
CA PHE A 148 4.64 1.20 8.14
C PHE A 148 5.31 1.30 9.51
N GLN A 149 6.45 0.60 9.66
CA GLN A 149 7.22 0.51 10.92
C GLN A 149 8.35 1.55 11.01
N ASP A 150 8.54 2.38 9.98
CA ASP A 150 9.71 3.26 9.84
C ASP A 150 9.58 4.64 10.52
N ASN A 151 8.51 4.86 11.30
CA ASN A 151 8.22 6.10 12.04
C ASN A 151 8.09 7.39 11.19
N ASN A 152 7.96 7.29 9.86
CA ASN A 152 7.74 8.47 9.01
C ASN A 152 6.24 8.74 8.85
N LEU A 153 5.76 9.81 9.51
CA LEU A 153 4.39 10.32 9.34
C LEU A 153 4.26 11.18 8.07
N ASP A 154 5.15 12.15 7.91
CA ASP A 154 5.28 12.92 6.67
C ASP A 154 6.18 12.15 5.71
N VAL A 155 5.59 11.72 4.59
CA VAL A 155 6.26 10.90 3.58
C VAL A 155 6.78 11.74 2.42
N ARG A 156 6.66 13.07 2.44
CA ARG A 156 7.18 13.89 1.33
C ARG A 156 8.67 13.64 1.09
N GLY A 157 9.01 13.28 -0.15
CA GLY A 157 10.37 12.97 -0.58
C GLY A 157 10.91 11.61 -0.09
N LEU A 158 10.17 10.90 0.77
CA LEU A 158 10.55 9.59 1.28
C LEU A 158 10.43 8.55 0.16
N THR A 159 11.48 7.77 -0.07
CA THR A 159 11.40 6.57 -0.90
C THR A 159 10.78 5.43 -0.11
N ARG A 160 9.82 4.70 -0.69
CA ARG A 160 9.15 3.61 0.01
C ARG A 160 8.60 2.57 -0.96
N ARG A 161 8.94 1.32 -0.72
CA ARG A 161 8.34 0.18 -1.41
C ARG A 161 7.05 -0.26 -0.74
N LEU A 162 5.94 -0.19 -1.47
CA LEU A 162 4.62 -0.57 -1.00
C LEU A 162 4.41 -2.09 -1.15
N THR A 163 4.91 -2.84 -0.16
CA THR A 163 4.75 -4.31 -0.07
C THR A 163 3.79 -4.70 1.07
N HIS A 164 3.02 -5.77 0.89
CA HIS A 164 2.28 -6.44 1.95
C HIS A 164 3.14 -7.52 2.61
N VAL A 165 3.46 -7.34 3.89
CA VAL A 165 4.19 -8.31 4.72
C VAL A 165 3.73 -8.19 6.16
N ASN A 166 4.08 -9.16 7.02
CA ASN A 166 3.76 -9.05 8.44
C ASN A 166 4.23 -7.69 9.00
N THR A 167 3.38 -7.04 9.81
CA THR A 167 3.50 -5.68 10.38
C THR A 167 3.33 -4.50 9.43
N GLN A 168 3.22 -4.72 8.11
CA GLN A 168 3.10 -3.67 7.09
C GLN A 168 1.91 -3.87 6.15
N ILE A 169 1.08 -2.84 6.01
CA ILE A 169 -0.06 -2.82 5.09
C ILE A 169 0.12 -1.64 4.15
N SER A 170 0.20 -1.91 2.85
CA SER A 170 0.34 -0.88 1.83
C SER A 170 -1.03 -0.46 1.31
N ILE A 171 -1.28 0.85 1.26
CA ILE A 171 -2.45 1.48 0.65
C ILE A 171 -1.90 2.64 -0.18
N PRO A 172 -1.87 2.56 -1.52
CA PRO A 172 -1.21 3.55 -2.39
C PRO A 172 -2.03 4.86 -2.50
N PHE A 173 -2.35 5.46 -1.36
CA PHE A 173 -3.14 6.67 -1.19
C PHE A 173 -2.36 7.69 -0.37
N ILE A 174 -2.28 8.93 -0.85
CA ILE A 174 -1.69 10.06 -0.13
C ILE A 174 -2.70 11.17 0.07
N MET A 175 -2.53 11.92 1.16
CA MET A 175 -3.19 13.19 1.43
C MET A 175 -2.15 14.29 1.56
N SER A 176 -2.43 15.45 0.98
CA SER A 176 -1.55 16.61 0.98
C SER A 176 -2.14 17.77 1.78
N ASN A 177 -1.27 18.50 2.51
CA ASN A 177 -1.64 19.78 3.12
C ASN A 177 -2.04 20.86 2.09
N LYS A 178 -1.81 20.65 0.79
CA LYS A 178 -2.24 21.56 -0.29
C LYS A 178 -3.74 21.45 -0.64
N GLY A 179 -4.44 20.54 0.02
CA GLY A 179 -5.89 20.37 -0.10
C GLY A 179 -6.28 19.38 -1.20
N TYR A 180 -5.57 18.25 -1.25
CA TYR A 180 -5.93 17.15 -2.14
C TYR A 180 -5.56 15.78 -1.54
N GLY A 181 -6.15 14.73 -2.10
CA GLY A 181 -5.68 13.36 -1.97
C GLY A 181 -5.45 12.73 -3.34
N LEU A 182 -4.64 11.68 -3.40
CA LEU A 182 -4.34 10.95 -4.62
C LEU A 182 -4.26 9.45 -4.33
N LEU A 183 -5.06 8.67 -5.04
CA LEU A 183 -5.00 7.21 -5.05
C LEU A 183 -4.28 6.77 -6.32
N TRP A 184 -3.14 6.10 -6.18
CA TRP A 184 -2.49 5.39 -7.28
C TRP A 184 -3.14 4.02 -7.42
N ASN A 185 -3.91 3.82 -8.49
CA ASN A 185 -4.74 2.65 -8.67
C ASN A 185 -3.99 1.54 -9.40
N ASN A 186 -3.11 0.85 -8.68
CA ASN A 186 -2.41 -0.35 -9.16
C ASN A 186 -2.48 -1.45 -8.09
N TYR A 187 -2.84 -2.66 -8.49
CA TYR A 187 -3.00 -3.79 -7.55
C TYR A 187 -1.68 -4.51 -7.26
N GLY A 188 -0.67 -4.31 -8.10
CA GLY A 188 0.65 -4.90 -7.94
C GLY A 188 1.58 -4.04 -7.08
N LEU A 189 2.85 -4.46 -7.04
CA LEU A 189 3.91 -3.72 -6.38
C LEU A 189 3.92 -2.25 -6.86
N THR A 190 4.10 -1.34 -5.91
CA THR A 190 4.24 0.09 -6.17
C THR A 190 5.42 0.62 -5.38
N ASP A 191 6.27 1.41 -6.00
CA ASP A 191 7.31 2.19 -5.34
C ASP A 191 6.88 3.66 -5.32
N PHE A 192 6.93 4.26 -4.14
CA PHE A 192 6.73 5.68 -3.91
C PHE A 192 8.10 6.35 -3.83
N ASN A 193 8.32 7.40 -4.63
CA ASN A 193 9.60 8.03 -4.88
C ASN A 193 10.72 7.00 -5.10
N PRO A 194 10.65 6.17 -6.16
CA PRO A 194 11.68 5.18 -6.45
C PRO A 194 13.07 5.84 -6.54
N CYS A 195 14.08 5.06 -6.19
CA CYS A 195 15.49 5.42 -6.26
C CYS A 195 16.15 4.63 -7.39
N ASP A 196 16.82 5.34 -8.29
CA ASP A 196 17.58 4.70 -9.37
C ASP A 196 18.98 4.29 -8.90
N ASP A 197 19.56 5.04 -7.96
CA ASP A 197 20.88 4.78 -7.41
C ASP A 197 20.83 3.89 -6.16
N TYR A 198 21.83 3.01 -6.05
CA TYR A 198 22.02 2.17 -4.88
C TYR A 198 23.48 1.77 -4.69
N VAL A 199 23.81 1.32 -3.49
CA VAL A 199 25.08 0.66 -3.17
C VAL A 199 24.83 -0.69 -2.53
N ASP A 200 25.61 -1.69 -2.92
CA ASP A 200 25.61 -2.99 -2.24
C ASP A 200 26.45 -2.90 -0.96
N MET A 201 25.90 -3.32 0.17
CA MET A 201 26.67 -3.41 1.40
C MET A 201 27.34 -4.79 1.50
N LYS A 202 28.66 -4.81 1.69
CA LYS A 202 29.45 -6.04 1.71
C LYS A 202 29.71 -6.49 3.15
N PRO A 203 29.62 -7.80 3.44
CA PRO A 203 29.92 -8.32 4.77
C PRO A 203 31.40 -8.11 5.11
N LYS A 204 31.69 -7.75 6.36
CA LYS A 204 33.04 -7.63 6.88
C LYS A 204 33.45 -8.93 7.57
N ALA A 205 34.48 -9.58 7.05
CA ALA A 205 34.89 -10.91 7.52
C ALA A 205 35.29 -10.88 9.01
N GLY A 206 34.71 -11.79 9.80
CA GLY A 206 35.08 -12.02 11.20
C GLY A 206 34.36 -11.17 12.24
N GLU A 207 33.39 -10.32 11.85
CA GLU A 207 32.60 -9.49 12.78
C GLU A 207 31.14 -9.98 12.84
N GLY A 208 30.60 -10.20 14.05
CA GLY A 208 29.24 -10.69 14.26
C GLY A 208 29.02 -11.29 15.66
N HIS A 209 27.78 -11.28 16.14
CA HIS A 209 27.40 -11.81 17.45
C HIS A 209 26.39 -12.96 17.31
N ALA A 210 26.49 -13.96 18.19
CA ALA A 210 25.50 -15.03 18.29
C ALA A 210 24.50 -14.70 19.41
N THR A 211 23.20 -14.71 19.09
CA THR A 211 22.14 -14.47 20.06
C THR A 211 21.09 -15.57 19.97
N THR A 212 20.71 -16.15 21.10
CA THR A 212 19.67 -17.18 21.18
C THR A 212 18.32 -16.52 21.43
N VAL A 213 17.32 -16.81 20.60
CA VAL A 213 15.95 -16.29 20.77
C VAL A 213 14.91 -17.40 20.62
N ASN A 214 13.77 -17.25 21.29
CA ASN A 214 12.62 -18.13 21.11
C ASN A 214 11.70 -17.55 20.03
N VAL A 215 11.38 -18.35 19.02
CA VAL A 215 10.47 -17.98 17.93
C VAL A 215 9.31 -18.94 17.81
N THR A 216 8.15 -18.43 17.46
CA THR A 216 6.98 -19.24 17.15
C THR A 216 7.11 -19.76 15.71
N SER A 217 7.30 -21.07 15.56
CA SER A 217 7.36 -21.77 14.28
C SER A 217 6.04 -22.49 13.98
N THR A 218 5.89 -23.06 12.79
CA THR A 218 4.70 -23.84 12.42
C THR A 218 4.41 -25.05 13.31
N THR A 219 5.39 -25.50 14.11
CA THR A 219 5.27 -26.65 15.04
C THR A 219 5.32 -26.23 16.51
N GLY A 220 5.25 -24.93 16.83
CA GLY A 220 5.32 -24.37 18.18
C GLY A 220 6.58 -23.53 18.42
N GLY A 221 6.85 -23.18 19.69
CA GLY A 221 8.02 -22.40 20.09
C GLY A 221 9.33 -23.16 19.86
N VAL A 222 10.23 -22.58 19.07
CA VAL A 222 11.56 -23.11 18.76
C VAL A 222 12.61 -22.12 19.23
N THR A 223 13.63 -22.61 19.92
CA THR A 223 14.83 -21.83 20.23
C THR A 223 15.76 -21.81 19.03
N GLU A 224 16.00 -20.63 18.46
CA GLU A 224 16.83 -20.39 17.29
C GLU A 224 18.09 -19.62 17.71
N VAL A 225 19.28 -20.15 17.40
CA VAL A 225 20.54 -19.41 17.53
C VAL A 225 20.72 -18.57 16.27
N ARG A 226 20.80 -17.26 16.44
CA ARG A 226 20.91 -16.28 15.37
C ARG A 226 22.30 -15.69 15.34
N HIS A 227 22.81 -15.50 14.13
CA HIS A 227 24.09 -14.85 13.91
C HIS A 227 23.88 -13.49 13.23
N SER A 228 24.46 -12.43 13.79
CA SER A 228 24.58 -11.14 13.10
C SER A 228 25.88 -11.06 12.29
N ASN A 229 25.95 -10.08 11.39
CA ASN A 229 27.16 -9.71 10.66
C ASN A 229 27.18 -8.19 10.45
N ILE A 230 28.37 -7.62 10.32
CA ILE A 230 28.57 -6.21 9.98
C ILE A 230 28.71 -6.09 8.46
N PHE A 231 27.90 -5.22 7.87
CA PHE A 231 27.93 -4.88 6.46
C PHE A 231 28.40 -3.44 6.28
N THR A 232 29.22 -3.19 5.26
CA THR A 232 29.77 -1.84 5.00
C THR A 232 29.68 -1.47 3.53
N ALA A 233 29.50 -0.19 3.25
CA ALA A 233 29.60 0.42 1.91
C ALA A 233 30.13 1.86 2.01
N GLU A 234 30.48 2.44 0.87
CA GLU A 234 30.73 3.88 0.74
C GLU A 234 29.70 4.48 -0.21
N LEU A 235 29.20 5.67 0.15
CA LEU A 235 28.26 6.45 -0.63
C LEU A 235 28.96 7.75 -1.06
N ASP A 236 28.96 8.06 -2.35
CA ASP A 236 29.60 9.26 -2.90
C ASP A 236 28.55 10.29 -3.33
N ILE A 237 28.37 11.32 -2.50
CA ILE A 237 27.37 12.36 -2.67
C ILE A 237 27.93 13.50 -3.50
N LYS A 238 27.29 13.75 -4.65
CA LYS A 238 27.72 14.77 -5.62
C LYS A 238 27.33 16.19 -5.26
N GLU A 239 26.30 16.36 -4.43
CA GLU A 239 25.82 17.67 -4.04
C GLU A 239 25.21 17.58 -2.65
N SER A 240 25.56 18.52 -1.77
CA SER A 240 24.97 18.58 -0.43
C SER A 240 23.44 18.71 -0.50
N GLY A 241 22.71 18.06 0.41
CA GLY A 241 21.26 18.17 0.44
C GLY A 241 20.56 17.16 1.35
N ARG A 242 19.23 17.12 1.23
CA ARG A 242 18.40 16.09 1.84
C ARG A 242 18.37 14.89 0.90
N TYR A 243 18.64 13.70 1.45
CA TYR A 243 18.59 12.44 0.73
C TYR A 243 17.59 11.52 1.40
N SER A 244 16.73 10.88 0.61
CA SER A 244 15.96 9.75 1.09
C SER A 244 16.73 8.48 0.80
N LEU A 245 16.86 7.63 1.81
CA LEU A 245 17.52 6.34 1.73
C LEU A 245 16.49 5.26 2.05
N MET A 246 16.60 4.11 1.38
CA MET A 246 15.88 2.89 1.71
C MET A 246 16.88 1.75 1.87
N LEU A 247 16.95 1.21 3.09
CA LEU A 247 17.66 -0.04 3.36
C LEU A 247 16.76 -1.19 2.97
N ASP A 248 17.21 -2.02 2.02
CA ASP A 248 16.62 -3.32 1.68
C ASP A 248 17.58 -4.38 2.22
N VAL A 249 17.17 -5.20 3.19
CA VAL A 249 18.06 -6.21 3.79
C VAL A 249 18.31 -7.41 2.86
N GLY A 250 17.55 -7.55 1.76
CA GLY A 250 17.67 -8.64 0.79
C GLY A 250 16.97 -9.95 1.22
N SER A 251 16.62 -10.09 2.49
CA SER A 251 15.77 -11.16 3.02
C SER A 251 14.28 -10.81 2.95
N ARG A 252 13.38 -11.80 2.89
CA ARG A 252 11.92 -11.57 2.83
C ARG A 252 11.36 -10.85 4.07
N MET A 253 11.97 -11.09 5.21
CA MET A 253 11.66 -10.45 6.49
C MET A 253 12.99 -10.10 7.15
N ALA A 254 13.09 -8.87 7.64
CA ALA A 254 14.19 -8.45 8.48
C ALA A 254 13.92 -8.86 9.94
N ARG A 255 15.00 -8.96 10.71
CA ARG A 255 14.96 -9.12 12.18
C ARG A 255 15.51 -7.88 12.90
N ARG A 256 16.37 -7.14 12.21
CA ARG A 256 16.93 -5.87 12.65
C ARG A 256 16.99 -4.96 11.44
N HIS A 257 16.60 -3.71 11.63
CA HIS A 257 16.95 -2.62 10.74
C HIS A 257 18.00 -1.79 11.45
N ASN A 258 19.17 -1.68 10.84
CA ASN A 258 20.24 -0.85 11.39
C ASN A 258 20.99 -0.18 10.23
N LEU A 259 21.21 1.13 10.34
CA LEU A 259 22.04 1.88 9.41
C LEU A 259 22.72 3.04 10.14
N VAL A 260 24.04 3.09 10.00
CA VAL A 260 24.92 4.13 10.52
C VAL A 260 25.60 4.82 9.32
N ILE A 261 25.60 6.14 9.32
CA ILE A 261 26.26 6.98 8.33
C ILE A 261 27.23 7.90 9.08
N ASP A 262 28.52 7.82 8.77
CA ASP A 262 29.58 8.62 9.44
C ASP A 262 29.41 8.68 10.97
N ASP A 263 29.36 7.49 11.58
CA ASP A 263 29.20 7.29 13.02
C ASP A 263 27.85 7.75 13.62
N SER A 264 26.93 8.26 12.80
CA SER A 264 25.57 8.63 13.20
C SER A 264 24.57 7.52 12.87
N THR A 265 23.94 6.94 13.88
CA THR A 265 22.86 5.97 13.69
C THR A 265 21.62 6.68 13.16
N VAL A 266 21.19 6.33 11.95
CA VAL A 266 20.02 6.93 11.27
C VAL A 266 18.81 5.99 11.23
N ILE A 267 19.06 4.68 11.38
CA ILE A 267 18.03 3.65 11.54
C ILE A 267 18.49 2.69 12.64
N ASP A 268 17.64 2.43 13.63
CA ASP A 268 17.85 1.36 14.61
C ASP A 268 16.50 0.85 15.11
N MET A 269 16.13 -0.34 14.66
CA MET A 269 14.93 -1.03 15.07
C MET A 269 15.21 -2.52 15.17
N ASN A 270 14.75 -3.13 16.26
CA ASN A 270 14.85 -4.56 16.48
C ASN A 270 13.46 -5.10 16.85
N ASN A 271 12.95 -6.04 16.06
CA ASN A 271 11.66 -6.66 16.30
C ASN A 271 11.67 -8.10 15.74
N LEU A 272 10.77 -8.95 16.24
CA LEU A 272 10.67 -10.34 15.80
C LEU A 272 10.36 -10.46 14.30
N TRP A 273 9.56 -9.53 13.78
CA TRP A 273 9.17 -9.46 12.38
C TRP A 273 9.26 -8.02 11.90
N LEU A 274 10.27 -7.72 11.09
CA LEU A 274 10.40 -6.45 10.40
C LEU A 274 10.20 -6.64 8.88
N PRO A 275 9.58 -5.67 8.19
CA PRO A 275 9.53 -5.67 6.74
C PRO A 275 10.94 -5.76 6.12
N PRO A 276 11.08 -6.23 4.88
CA PRO A 276 12.40 -6.34 4.22
C PRO A 276 13.05 -4.98 3.97
N THR A 277 12.25 -3.93 3.87
CA THR A 277 12.71 -2.57 3.59
C THR A 277 12.33 -1.59 4.70
N THR A 278 13.15 -0.56 4.88
CA THR A 278 12.85 0.59 5.74
C THR A 278 13.53 1.84 5.19
N SER A 279 12.98 3.01 5.51
CA SER A 279 13.40 4.26 4.87
C SER A 279 13.61 5.38 5.88
N VAL A 280 14.50 6.31 5.51
CA VAL A 280 14.82 7.49 6.29
C VAL A 280 15.21 8.64 5.37
N ILE A 281 14.92 9.88 5.78
CA ILE A 281 15.48 11.08 5.15
C ILE A 281 16.59 11.64 6.04
N VAL A 282 17.77 11.87 5.46
CA VAL A 282 18.94 12.41 6.16
C VAL A 282 19.51 13.60 5.38
N LYS A 283 20.34 14.41 6.04
CA LYS A 283 21.13 15.46 5.37
C LYS A 283 22.54 14.94 5.15
N LEU A 284 23.03 15.01 3.92
CA LEU A 284 24.39 14.62 3.54
C LEU A 284 25.10 15.82 2.91
N SER A 285 26.39 15.95 3.19
CA SER A 285 27.27 16.90 2.51
C SER A 285 27.79 16.30 1.20
N GLU A 286 28.31 17.13 0.31
CA GLU A 286 29.11 16.62 -0.82
C GLU A 286 30.33 15.86 -0.30
N GLY A 287 30.62 14.71 -0.90
CA GLY A 287 31.76 13.86 -0.56
C GLY A 287 31.39 12.41 -0.25
N ARG A 288 32.37 11.68 0.27
CA ARG A 288 32.23 10.26 0.61
C ARG A 288 31.75 10.08 2.03
N HIS A 289 30.71 9.28 2.19
CA HIS A 289 30.10 8.90 3.45
C HIS A 289 30.24 7.39 3.65
N LYS A 290 30.60 6.96 4.87
CA LYS A 290 30.74 5.55 5.22
C LYS A 290 29.42 5.02 5.76
N LEU A 291 28.95 3.91 5.19
CA LEU A 291 27.77 3.18 5.61
C LEU A 291 28.18 1.95 6.41
N VAL A 292 27.53 1.72 7.55
CA VAL A 292 27.69 0.51 8.36
C VAL A 292 26.31 0.02 8.82
N SER A 293 26.08 -1.28 8.76
CA SER A 293 24.84 -1.91 9.24
C SER A 293 25.16 -3.22 9.95
N GLU A 294 24.62 -3.41 11.15
CA GLU A 294 24.58 -4.71 11.81
C GLU A 294 23.25 -5.41 11.54
N LEU A 295 23.28 -6.48 10.74
CA LEU A 295 22.10 -7.19 10.26
C LEU A 295 22.25 -8.71 10.45
N THR A 296 21.28 -9.50 9.99
CA THR A 296 21.36 -10.96 10.04
C THR A 296 22.50 -11.42 9.12
N LYS A 297 23.24 -12.46 9.51
CA LYS A 297 24.41 -12.94 8.76
C LYS A 297 24.08 -13.32 7.31
N GLU A 298 22.90 -13.87 7.06
CA GLU A 298 22.44 -14.31 5.74
C GLU A 298 21.84 -13.18 4.89
N ASP A 299 21.72 -11.96 5.43
CA ASP A 299 21.20 -10.81 4.69
C ASP A 299 22.13 -10.41 3.53
N SER A 300 21.55 -9.80 2.50
CA SER A 300 22.26 -9.26 1.33
C SER A 300 21.88 -7.78 1.10
N PRO A 301 22.27 -6.91 2.04
CA PRO A 301 21.75 -5.55 2.13
C PRO A 301 22.16 -4.64 0.97
N LYS A 302 21.20 -3.82 0.54
CA LYS A 302 21.39 -2.70 -0.38
C LYS A 302 20.84 -1.42 0.25
N VAL A 303 21.53 -0.31 0.01
CA VAL A 303 21.02 1.02 0.36
C VAL A 303 20.72 1.76 -0.93
N TYR A 304 19.44 1.91 -1.21
CA TYR A 304 18.93 2.76 -2.27
C TYR A 304 18.91 4.19 -1.79
N TYR A 305 19.20 5.15 -2.66
CA TYR A 305 19.19 6.56 -2.28
C TYR A 305 18.76 7.46 -3.45
N ARG A 306 18.15 8.60 -3.09
CA ARG A 306 17.89 9.70 -4.02
C ARG A 306 17.96 11.02 -3.30
N LYS A 307 18.35 12.08 -4.02
CA LYS A 307 18.18 13.44 -3.51
C LYS A 307 16.68 13.77 -3.45
N VAL A 308 16.26 14.43 -2.38
CA VAL A 308 14.90 14.95 -2.26
C VAL A 308 14.81 16.23 -3.08
N ASP A 309 13.88 16.25 -4.04
CA ASP A 309 13.63 17.35 -4.96
C ASP A 309 12.18 17.87 -4.82
N ASP A 310 11.71 18.62 -5.82
CA ASP A 310 10.35 19.16 -5.90
C ASP A 310 9.38 18.19 -6.60
N THR A 311 9.64 16.89 -6.53
CA THR A 311 8.82 15.85 -7.15
C THR A 311 8.29 14.84 -6.14
N THR A 312 7.11 14.31 -6.43
CA THR A 312 6.61 13.06 -5.88
C THR A 312 6.29 12.12 -7.01
N VAL A 313 6.73 10.87 -6.94
CA VAL A 313 6.64 9.91 -8.04
C VAL A 313 6.01 8.62 -7.55
N PHE A 314 5.02 8.11 -8.28
CA PHE A 314 4.58 6.72 -8.13
C PHE A 314 5.10 5.91 -9.31
N SER A 315 5.57 4.69 -9.03
CA SER A 315 5.98 3.75 -10.05
C SER A 315 5.46 2.35 -9.75
N SER A 316 5.04 1.64 -10.79
CA SER A 316 4.66 0.22 -10.69
C SER A 316 5.40 -0.55 -11.78
N PRO A 317 6.18 -1.60 -11.42
CA PRO A 317 6.91 -2.40 -12.41
C PRO A 317 6.00 -3.32 -13.23
N VAL A 318 4.75 -3.48 -12.79
CA VAL A 318 3.72 -4.30 -13.45
C VAL A 318 2.42 -3.52 -13.39
N SER A 319 1.93 -3.11 -14.55
CA SER A 319 0.71 -2.32 -14.69
C SER A 319 0.13 -2.44 -16.12
N ASN A 320 -1.05 -1.87 -16.31
CA ASN A 320 -1.73 -1.74 -17.60
C ASN A 320 -1.59 -0.32 -18.21
N GLY A 321 -0.72 0.51 -17.63
CA GLY A 321 -0.65 1.94 -17.86
C GLY A 321 -0.71 2.71 -16.54
N ILE A 322 -0.90 4.03 -16.64
CA ILE A 322 -1.03 4.91 -15.47
C ILE A 322 -2.51 5.01 -15.13
N ASP A 323 -2.87 4.74 -13.88
CA ASP A 323 -4.24 4.87 -13.38
C ASP A 323 -4.19 5.47 -11.98
N TYR A 324 -4.76 6.65 -11.81
CA TYR A 324 -4.85 7.30 -10.52
C TYR A 324 -6.13 8.13 -10.39
N THR A 325 -6.56 8.36 -9.16
CA THR A 325 -7.69 9.23 -8.85
C THR A 325 -7.23 10.39 -7.99
N PHE A 326 -7.55 11.60 -8.43
CA PHE A 326 -7.32 12.84 -7.72
C PHE A 326 -8.59 13.27 -6.99
N PHE A 327 -8.44 13.75 -5.76
CA PHE A 327 -9.50 14.24 -4.90
C PHE A 327 -9.16 15.65 -4.42
N ALA A 328 -10.03 16.64 -4.65
CA ALA A 328 -9.86 17.99 -4.12
C ALA A 328 -10.57 18.16 -2.77
N GLY A 329 -9.96 18.91 -1.86
CA GLY A 329 -10.62 19.36 -0.63
C GLY A 329 -9.78 19.16 0.63
N LYS A 330 -10.41 19.45 1.77
CA LYS A 330 -9.84 19.16 3.09
C LYS A 330 -9.80 17.64 3.33
N PRO A 331 -8.99 17.15 4.30
CA PRO A 331 -8.87 15.71 4.57
C PRO A 331 -10.20 14.96 4.70
N ASP A 332 -11.17 15.49 5.45
CA ASP A 332 -12.49 14.84 5.59
C ASP A 332 -13.30 14.79 4.28
N GLU A 333 -13.20 15.82 3.43
CA GLU A 333 -13.87 15.83 2.13
C GLU A 333 -13.24 14.83 1.16
N VAL A 334 -11.91 14.73 1.21
CA VAL A 334 -11.13 13.77 0.44
C VAL A 334 -11.48 12.34 0.85
N ILE A 335 -11.48 12.05 2.15
CA ILE A 335 -11.84 10.72 2.67
C ILE A 335 -13.32 10.42 2.41
N SER A 336 -14.22 11.40 2.53
CA SER A 336 -15.64 11.20 2.22
C SER A 336 -15.83 10.73 0.78
N SER A 337 -15.23 11.41 -0.20
CA SER A 337 -15.33 11.03 -1.60
C SER A 337 -14.60 9.72 -1.90
N TYR A 338 -13.44 9.49 -1.29
CA TYR A 338 -12.75 8.19 -1.35
C TYR A 338 -13.71 7.06 -0.93
N ARG A 339 -14.42 7.20 0.20
CA ARG A 339 -15.37 6.19 0.69
C ARG A 339 -16.65 6.08 -0.14
N GLU A 340 -17.14 7.18 -0.70
CA GLU A 340 -18.26 7.11 -1.66
C GLU A 340 -17.87 6.26 -2.87
N LEU A 341 -16.63 6.37 -3.34
CA LEU A 341 -16.13 5.67 -4.51
C LEU A 341 -15.61 4.26 -4.23
N THR A 342 -15.11 3.96 -3.03
CA THR A 342 -14.53 2.65 -2.69
C THR A 342 -15.37 1.81 -1.71
N GLY A 343 -16.53 2.31 -1.31
CA GLY A 343 -17.42 1.67 -0.35
C GLY A 343 -17.40 2.31 1.04
N GLY A 344 -18.60 2.46 1.60
CA GLY A 344 -18.79 2.97 2.95
C GLY A 344 -18.27 2.02 4.02
N ILE A 345 -17.86 2.57 5.17
CA ILE A 345 -17.52 1.76 6.34
C ILE A 345 -18.83 1.36 7.05
N PRO A 346 -19.12 0.06 7.21
CA PRO A 346 -20.24 -0.37 8.04
C PRO A 346 -19.98 0.00 9.50
N MET A 347 -21.02 0.32 10.25
CA MET A 347 -20.88 0.56 11.68
C MET A 347 -20.31 -0.68 12.36
N MET A 348 -19.20 -0.51 13.07
CA MET A 348 -18.67 -1.57 13.94
C MET A 348 -19.71 -1.87 15.03
N PRO A 349 -19.93 -3.15 15.36
CA PRO A 349 -20.79 -3.49 16.50
C PRO A 349 -20.17 -2.92 17.78
N LEU A 350 -21.00 -2.44 18.70
CA LEU A 350 -20.53 -1.69 19.88
C LEU A 350 -19.47 -2.44 20.71
N TRP A 351 -19.64 -3.76 20.87
CA TRP A 351 -18.70 -4.62 21.59
C TRP A 351 -17.29 -4.64 20.97
N ALA A 352 -17.13 -4.31 19.68
CA ALA A 352 -15.82 -4.27 19.03
C ALA A 352 -15.00 -3.03 19.41
N LEU A 353 -15.63 -2.04 20.05
CA LEU A 353 -14.96 -0.86 20.61
C LEU A 353 -14.56 -1.07 22.08
N GLY A 354 -14.95 -2.19 22.67
CA GLY A 354 -14.62 -2.58 24.04
C GLY A 354 -13.23 -3.22 24.17
N TYR A 355 -12.92 -3.73 25.37
CA TYR A 355 -11.65 -4.43 25.58
C TYR A 355 -11.70 -5.84 24.97
N ILE A 356 -10.73 -6.11 24.08
CA ILE A 356 -10.53 -7.40 23.40
C ILE A 356 -9.36 -8.12 24.07
N HIS A 357 -9.64 -9.23 24.75
CA HIS A 357 -8.61 -10.05 25.37
C HIS A 357 -8.16 -11.16 24.42
N CYS A 358 -6.86 -11.22 24.15
CA CYS A 358 -6.25 -12.19 23.24
C CYS A 358 -4.97 -12.76 23.85
N ARG A 359 -4.60 -13.97 23.42
CA ARG A 359 -3.34 -14.64 23.74
C ARG A 359 -2.91 -15.44 22.51
N GLU A 360 -1.61 -15.53 22.27
CA GLU A 360 -0.97 -16.57 21.45
C GLU A 360 -0.41 -17.63 22.42
N ARG A 361 -1.15 -18.68 22.77
CA ARG A 361 -2.56 -18.99 22.45
C ARG A 361 -3.28 -19.53 23.68
N PHE A 362 -4.60 -19.60 23.65
CA PHE A 362 -5.33 -20.50 24.57
C PHE A 362 -5.18 -21.94 24.07
N HIS A 363 -4.97 -22.87 25.00
CA HIS A 363 -4.68 -24.28 24.71
C HIS A 363 -5.90 -25.17 24.86
N SER A 364 -6.96 -24.72 25.54
CA SER A 364 -8.17 -25.51 25.79
C SER A 364 -9.38 -24.62 26.09
N GLN A 365 -10.57 -25.22 25.98
CA GLN A 365 -11.84 -24.61 26.38
C GLN A 365 -11.85 -24.20 27.85
N SER A 366 -11.30 -25.02 28.75
CA SER A 366 -11.26 -24.71 30.18
C SER A 366 -10.37 -23.51 30.47
N GLU A 367 -9.17 -23.45 29.91
CA GLU A 367 -8.26 -22.31 30.08
C GLU A 367 -8.93 -20.99 29.65
N LEU A 368 -9.60 -21.01 28.50
CA LEU A 368 -10.30 -19.84 27.96
C LEU A 368 -11.44 -19.39 28.89
N LEU A 369 -12.28 -20.33 29.35
CA LEU A 369 -13.40 -20.03 30.24
C LEU A 369 -12.94 -19.61 31.64
N ASP A 370 -11.85 -20.18 32.16
CA ASP A 370 -11.29 -19.78 33.46
C ASP A 370 -10.83 -18.32 33.43
N VAL A 371 -10.18 -17.89 32.34
CA VAL A 371 -9.78 -16.51 32.15
C VAL A 371 -10.99 -15.59 32.02
N ALA A 372 -11.99 -15.96 31.22
CA ALA A 372 -13.23 -15.20 31.10
C ALA A 372 -13.96 -15.03 32.45
N ASN A 373 -14.11 -16.12 33.21
CA ASN A 373 -14.70 -16.11 34.54
C ASN A 373 -13.92 -15.20 35.50
N ARG A 374 -12.60 -15.18 35.40
CA ARG A 374 -11.75 -14.31 36.23
C ARG A 374 -12.02 -12.83 35.97
N PHE A 375 -12.15 -12.41 34.71
CA PHE A 375 -12.54 -11.01 34.39
C PHE A 375 -13.84 -10.62 35.08
N ARG A 376 -14.85 -11.50 35.03
CA ARG A 376 -16.14 -11.24 35.69
C ARG A 376 -16.03 -11.24 37.22
N LYS A 377 -15.32 -12.21 37.80
CA LYS A 377 -15.08 -12.29 39.24
C LYS A 377 -14.36 -11.04 39.79
N GLU A 378 -13.39 -10.52 39.03
CA GLU A 378 -12.59 -9.35 39.41
C GLU A 378 -13.25 -8.02 39.00
N SER A 379 -14.45 -8.05 38.41
CA SER A 379 -15.16 -6.86 37.91
C SER A 379 -14.34 -6.03 36.91
N LEU A 380 -13.53 -6.71 36.09
CA LEU A 380 -12.73 -6.09 35.03
C LEU A 380 -13.53 -6.08 33.71
N PRO A 381 -13.57 -4.93 32.99
CA PRO A 381 -14.30 -4.82 31.73
C PRO A 381 -13.63 -5.66 30.63
N VAL A 382 -14.44 -6.45 29.91
CA VAL A 382 -14.04 -7.19 28.72
C VAL A 382 -15.29 -7.50 27.90
N ASP A 383 -15.20 -7.26 26.60
CA ASP A 383 -16.29 -7.43 25.64
C ASP A 383 -16.07 -8.61 24.70
N MET A 384 -14.80 -8.98 24.46
CA MET A 384 -14.44 -10.06 23.56
C MET A 384 -13.24 -10.85 24.07
N ILE A 385 -13.27 -12.17 23.85
CA ILE A 385 -12.12 -13.05 23.99
C ILE A 385 -11.79 -13.73 22.64
N VAL A 386 -10.50 -13.89 22.37
CA VAL A 386 -9.99 -14.42 21.09
C VAL A 386 -9.36 -15.78 21.30
N GLN A 387 -9.85 -16.78 20.58
CA GLN A 387 -9.13 -18.04 20.38
C GLN A 387 -8.22 -17.91 19.16
N ASP A 388 -6.91 -17.96 19.41
CA ASP A 388 -5.88 -17.95 18.38
C ASP A 388 -5.68 -19.36 17.74
N TRP A 389 -4.73 -19.47 16.82
CA TRP A 389 -4.40 -20.65 16.01
C TRP A 389 -4.16 -21.95 16.80
N GLN A 390 -4.10 -23.09 16.08
CA GLN A 390 -3.89 -24.45 16.60
C GLN A 390 -5.03 -25.11 17.40
N TYR A 391 -6.22 -24.50 17.49
CA TYR A 391 -7.39 -25.17 18.10
C TYR A 391 -7.83 -26.46 17.36
N TRP A 392 -7.35 -26.65 16.13
CA TRP A 392 -7.58 -27.84 15.30
C TRP A 392 -6.76 -29.07 15.70
N GLY A 393 -5.67 -28.90 16.47
CA GLY A 393 -4.85 -29.99 16.99
C GLY A 393 -4.54 -31.08 15.95
N LYS A 394 -4.96 -32.31 16.25
CA LYS A 394 -4.71 -33.51 15.42
C LYS A 394 -5.31 -33.49 14.01
N TYR A 395 -6.23 -32.57 13.71
CA TYR A 395 -6.89 -32.47 12.40
C TYR A 395 -6.08 -31.73 11.33
N GLY A 396 -4.95 -31.14 11.72
CA GLY A 396 -4.09 -30.40 10.80
C GLY A 396 -4.49 -28.94 10.62
N TRP A 397 -3.58 -28.16 10.03
CA TRP A 397 -3.68 -26.72 9.96
C TRP A 397 -4.98 -26.23 9.32
N ASN A 398 -5.77 -25.47 10.10
CA ASN A 398 -6.99 -24.80 9.63
C ASN A 398 -8.02 -25.79 9.05
N ALA A 399 -8.14 -26.98 9.65
CA ALA A 399 -9.13 -28.00 9.30
C ALA A 399 -10.60 -27.58 9.55
N MET A 400 -10.83 -26.35 10.02
CA MET A 400 -12.14 -25.82 10.43
C MET A 400 -12.88 -26.70 11.45
N ARG A 401 -12.12 -27.48 12.23
CA ARG A 401 -12.60 -28.39 13.27
C ARG A 401 -11.84 -28.12 14.56
N PHE A 402 -12.50 -28.22 15.70
CA PHE A 402 -11.88 -28.17 17.02
C PHE A 402 -11.37 -29.55 17.42
N ASP A 403 -10.18 -29.63 18.01
CA ASP A 403 -9.70 -30.85 18.63
C ASP A 403 -10.45 -31.09 19.94
N GLU A 404 -11.31 -32.09 19.95
CA GLU A 404 -12.25 -32.36 21.04
C GLU A 404 -11.55 -32.81 22.32
N GLU A 405 -10.26 -33.19 22.24
CA GLU A 405 -9.43 -33.45 23.42
C GLU A 405 -9.26 -32.18 24.27
N PHE A 406 -9.11 -31.03 23.62
CA PHE A 406 -8.87 -29.74 24.28
C PHE A 406 -10.09 -28.83 24.27
N TYR A 407 -10.98 -29.01 23.30
CA TYR A 407 -12.19 -28.22 23.08
C TYR A 407 -13.39 -29.16 22.94
N PRO A 408 -13.81 -29.85 24.02
CA PRO A 408 -14.81 -30.90 23.95
C PRO A 408 -16.21 -30.40 23.56
N SER A 409 -16.52 -29.11 23.75
CA SER A 409 -17.84 -28.55 23.45
C SER A 409 -17.75 -27.07 23.06
N PRO A 410 -17.27 -26.74 21.84
CA PRO A 410 -17.08 -25.35 21.39
C PRO A 410 -18.39 -24.52 21.40
N ALA A 411 -19.54 -25.16 21.18
CA ALA A 411 -20.84 -24.53 21.30
C ALA A 411 -21.12 -24.09 22.75
N GLU A 412 -20.92 -24.98 23.73
CA GLU A 412 -21.08 -24.66 25.15
C GLU A 412 -20.07 -23.61 25.62
N MET A 413 -18.83 -23.67 25.12
CA MET A 413 -17.83 -22.63 25.37
C MET A 413 -18.33 -21.27 24.93
N THR A 414 -18.84 -21.17 23.70
CA THR A 414 -19.36 -19.93 23.12
C THR A 414 -20.60 -19.44 23.88
N ASP A 415 -21.52 -20.34 24.22
CA ASP A 415 -22.72 -20.01 25.01
C ASP A 415 -22.36 -19.51 26.41
N SER A 416 -21.33 -20.09 27.04
CA SER A 416 -20.84 -19.65 28.34
C SER A 416 -20.26 -18.25 28.30
N LEU A 417 -19.51 -17.91 27.24
CA LEU A 417 -19.04 -16.54 26.99
C LEU A 417 -20.21 -15.58 26.79
N HIS A 418 -21.20 -15.96 25.99
CA HIS A 418 -22.39 -15.13 25.77
C HIS A 418 -23.20 -14.90 27.05
N LYS A 419 -23.33 -15.91 27.93
CA LYS A 419 -23.96 -15.76 29.26
C LYS A 419 -23.20 -14.80 30.17
N MET A 420 -21.90 -14.60 29.92
CA MET A 420 -21.08 -13.60 30.58
C MET A 420 -21.08 -12.26 29.85
N ASP A 421 -21.94 -12.01 28.86
CA ASP A 421 -21.92 -10.81 28.02
C ASP A 421 -20.55 -10.59 27.32
N MET A 422 -19.87 -11.67 26.91
CA MET A 422 -18.64 -11.62 26.11
C MET A 422 -18.85 -12.21 24.72
N LYS A 423 -18.18 -11.64 23.71
CA LYS A 423 -18.12 -12.18 22.34
C LYS A 423 -16.91 -13.07 22.14
N PHE A 424 -17.03 -13.98 21.19
CA PHE A 424 -15.97 -14.92 20.80
C PHE A 424 -15.47 -14.59 19.40
N MET A 425 -14.15 -14.49 19.23
CA MET A 425 -13.49 -14.39 17.93
C MET A 425 -12.53 -15.56 17.74
N LEU A 426 -12.52 -16.15 16.55
CA LEU A 426 -11.73 -17.33 16.21
C LEU A 426 -10.78 -17.01 15.06
N SER A 427 -9.51 -17.38 15.22
CA SER A 427 -8.50 -17.27 14.16
C SER A 427 -8.82 -18.24 12.99
N ILE A 428 -8.92 -17.73 11.77
CA ILE A 428 -9.05 -18.55 10.55
C ILE A 428 -7.98 -18.11 9.54
N TRP A 429 -7.28 -19.06 8.94
CA TRP A 429 -6.18 -18.79 8.02
C TRP A 429 -6.58 -19.08 6.57
N SER A 430 -5.86 -18.51 5.60
CA SER A 430 -5.95 -18.90 4.18
C SER A 430 -5.07 -20.10 3.83
N LYS A 431 -4.17 -20.50 4.75
CA LYS A 431 -3.39 -21.73 4.66
C LYS A 431 -4.24 -22.90 5.12
N ILE A 432 -4.30 -23.95 4.32
CA ILE A 432 -4.99 -25.21 4.61
C ILE A 432 -3.97 -26.34 4.49
N ASP A 433 -3.93 -27.24 5.47
CA ASP A 433 -3.10 -28.44 5.36
C ASP A 433 -3.65 -29.36 4.26
N PRO A 434 -2.81 -29.86 3.32
CA PRO A 434 -3.27 -30.77 2.28
C PRO A 434 -3.93 -32.05 2.81
N SER A 435 -3.62 -32.45 4.04
CA SER A 435 -4.19 -33.63 4.70
C SER A 435 -5.50 -33.36 5.45
N SER A 436 -5.91 -32.10 5.60
CA SER A 436 -7.16 -31.76 6.26
C SER A 436 -8.36 -32.15 5.39
N CYS A 437 -9.31 -32.85 5.98
CA CYS A 437 -10.64 -33.01 5.39
C CYS A 437 -11.41 -31.71 5.61
N LEU A 438 -11.61 -30.93 4.54
CA LEU A 438 -12.55 -29.81 4.57
C LEU A 438 -13.95 -30.41 4.63
N GLY A 439 -14.69 -30.05 5.68
CA GLY A 439 -15.99 -30.64 6.03
C GLY A 439 -17.00 -30.68 4.90
#